data_AF-A0A4Y1ZTY0-F1
#
_entry.id   AF-A0A4Y1ZTY0-F1
#
_cell.length_a   1.000
_cell.length_b   1.000
_cell.length_c   1.000
_cell.angle_alpha   90.00
_cell.angle_beta   90.00
_cell.angle_gamma   90.00
#
_symmetry.space_group_name_H-M   'P 1'
#
loop_
_entity.id
_entity.type
_entity.pdbx_description
1 polymer ?
#
loop_
_entity_poly.entity_id
_entity_poly.type
_entity_poly.pdbx_seq_one_letter_code
_entity_poly.pdbx_strand_id
1 'polypeptide(L)'
;MLRFPCDILFGRPRDTPSSPTNSEAHLESAQASAGEQVELSRERMKPRYDYRATDYHFKEGDLIWMYNPKCRRGPSHKLHPNWEGP
;
A
#
# COMPACT_ATOMS: atom_id res chain seq x y z
N MET A 1 -1.93 16.07 32.39
CA MET A 1 -3.04 16.13 31.42
C MET A 1 -2.80 17.34 30.53
N LEU A 2 -2.23 17.15 29.32
CA LEU A 2 -1.93 18.26 28.40
C LEU A 2 -3.21 18.65 27.64
N ARG A 3 -3.61 19.92 27.74
CA ARG A 3 -4.66 20.50 26.89
C ARG A 3 -4.04 20.91 25.57
N PHE A 4 -4.62 20.47 24.46
CA PHE A 4 -4.22 20.92 23.13
C PHE A 4 -4.85 22.28 22.83
N PRO A 5 -4.18 23.17 22.08
CA PRO A 5 -4.73 24.48 21.71
C PRO A 5 -6.10 24.40 21.02
N CYS A 6 -6.38 23.30 20.30
CA CYS A 6 -7.66 23.03 19.65
C CYS A 6 -8.82 22.92 20.65
N ASP A 7 -8.57 22.45 21.87
CA ASP A 7 -9.59 22.28 22.91
C ASP A 7 -10.16 23.62 23.41
N ILE A 8 -9.41 24.72 23.22
CA ILE A 8 -9.83 26.08 23.59
C ILE A 8 -10.76 26.66 22.52
N LEU A 9 -10.50 26.36 21.25
CA LEU A 9 -11.25 26.91 20.11
C LEU A 9 -12.63 26.26 19.94
N PHE A 10 -12.72 24.95 20.19
CA PHE A 10 -13.96 24.19 19.95
C PHE A 10 -14.71 23.79 21.22
N GLY A 11 -14.13 24.10 22.40
CA GLY A 11 -14.68 23.67 23.69
C GLY A 11 -14.56 22.17 23.91
N ARG A 12 -14.77 21.73 25.16
CA ARG A 12 -14.79 20.29 25.48
C ARG A 12 -16.09 19.69 24.94
N PRO A 13 -16.04 18.68 24.04
CA PRO A 13 -17.25 17.97 23.65
C PRO A 13 -17.88 17.37 24.91
N ARG A 14 -19.18 17.61 25.14
CA ARG A 14 -19.90 16.89 26.20
C ARG A 14 -20.01 15.43 25.76
N ASP A 15 -19.62 14.52 26.65
CA ASP A 15 -19.83 13.07 26.52
C ASP A 15 -21.33 12.76 26.61
N THR A 16 -22.09 13.22 25.61
CA THR A 16 -23.47 12.81 25.40
C THR A 16 -23.36 11.62 24.46
N PRO A 17 -23.80 10.40 24.83
CA PRO A 17 -23.91 9.32 23.87
C PRO A 17 -24.98 9.74 22.87
N SER A 18 -24.55 10.32 21.74
CA SER A 18 -25.46 10.66 20.65
C SER A 18 -26.00 9.37 20.07
N SER A 19 -27.31 9.37 19.79
CA SER A 19 -27.95 8.35 18.94
C SER A 19 -27.10 8.14 17.68
N PRO A 20 -26.93 6.91 17.15
CA PRO A 20 -26.12 6.66 15.96
C PRO A 20 -26.64 7.59 14.86
N THR A 21 -25.85 8.63 14.59
CA THR A 21 -26.28 9.73 13.73
C THR A 21 -26.14 9.22 12.30
N ASN A 22 -27.04 9.61 11.38
CA ASN A 22 -27.01 9.15 9.98
C ASN A 22 -25.62 9.25 9.33
N SER A 23 -24.79 10.18 9.79
CA SER A 23 -23.41 10.40 9.40
C SER A 23 -22.50 9.20 9.64
N GLU A 24 -22.72 8.40 10.68
CA GLU A 24 -21.89 7.24 11.00
C GLU A 24 -22.10 6.11 9.97
N ALA A 25 -23.36 5.82 9.62
CA ALA A 25 -23.69 4.88 8.55
C ALA A 25 -23.21 5.36 7.16
N HIS A 26 -23.26 6.68 6.91
CA HIS A 26 -22.70 7.26 5.70
C HIS A 26 -21.18 7.14 5.63
N LEU A 27 -20.47 7.25 6.76
CA LEU A 27 -19.02 7.05 6.81
C LEU A 27 -18.64 5.58 6.62
N GLU A 28 -19.36 4.65 7.26
CA GLU A 28 -19.12 3.21 7.11
C GLU A 28 -19.34 2.75 5.67
N SER A 29 -20.43 3.19 5.02
CA SER A 29 -20.67 2.88 3.61
C SER A 29 -19.65 3.52 2.67
N ALA A 30 -19.20 4.75 2.94
CA ALA A 30 -18.14 5.39 2.17
C ALA A 30 -16.80 4.64 2.29
N GLN A 31 -16.47 4.14 3.49
CA GLN A 31 -15.27 3.35 3.74
C GLN A 31 -15.35 1.97 3.04
N ALA A 32 -16.50 1.29 3.13
CA ALA A 32 -16.74 0.03 2.42
C ALA A 32 -16.62 0.23 0.90
N SER A 33 -17.27 1.27 0.36
CA SER A 33 -17.20 1.61 -1.06
C SER A 33 -15.78 1.95 -1.51
N ALA A 34 -15.01 2.68 -0.71
CA ALA A 34 -13.60 2.96 -1.02
C ALA A 34 -12.77 1.67 -1.08
N GLY A 35 -13.01 0.72 -0.18
CA GLY A 35 -12.37 -0.61 -0.20
C GLY A 35 -12.68 -1.40 -1.46
N GLU A 36 -13.96 -1.46 -1.84
CA GLU A 36 -14.40 -2.12 -3.07
C GLU A 36 -13.77 -1.50 -4.33
N GLN A 37 -13.67 -0.17 -4.39
CA GLN A 37 -13.05 0.51 -5.53
C GLN A 37 -11.55 0.22 -5.65
N VAL A 38 -10.83 0.10 -4.53
CA VAL A 38 -9.42 -0.29 -4.54
C VAL A 38 -9.28 -1.72 -5.06
N GLU A 39 -10.11 -2.65 -4.60
CA GLU A 39 -10.09 -4.04 -5.06
C GLU A 39 -10.42 -4.15 -6.56
N LEU A 40 -11.48 -3.47 -7.02
CA LEU A 40 -11.85 -3.40 -8.43
C LEU A 40 -10.72 -2.82 -9.29
N SER A 41 -10.03 -1.79 -8.80
CA SER A 41 -8.88 -1.21 -9.52
C SER A 41 -7.72 -2.20 -9.63
N ARG A 42 -7.49 -3.01 -8.59
CA ARG A 42 -6.48 -4.08 -8.55
C ARG A 42 -6.83 -5.17 -9.55
N GLU A 43 -8.07 -5.65 -9.56
CA GLU A 43 -8.54 -6.68 -10.49
C GLU A 43 -8.44 -6.23 -11.96
N ARG A 44 -8.81 -4.97 -12.24
CA ARG A 44 -8.69 -4.40 -13.60
C ARG A 44 -7.24 -4.25 -14.05
N MET A 45 -6.31 -4.02 -13.12
CA MET A 45 -4.90 -3.82 -13.44
C MET A 45 -4.11 -5.14 -13.50
N LYS A 46 -4.52 -6.17 -12.76
CA LYS A 46 -3.84 -7.47 -12.69
C LYS A 46 -3.52 -8.07 -14.07
N PRO A 47 -4.46 -8.16 -15.04
CA PRO A 47 -4.15 -8.65 -16.39
C PRO A 47 -3.10 -7.81 -17.12
N ARG A 48 -2.99 -6.50 -16.82
CA ARG A 48 -1.98 -5.61 -17.39
C ARG A 48 -0.57 -5.81 -16.80
N TYR A 49 -0.46 -6.37 -15.60
CA TYR A 49 0.85 -6.80 -15.10
C TYR A 49 1.15 -8.23 -15.55
N ASP A 50 0.14 -9.10 -15.54
CA ASP A 50 0.28 -10.51 -15.89
C ASP A 50 0.55 -10.73 -17.38
N TYR A 51 0.10 -9.87 -18.31
CA TYR A 51 0.41 -10.05 -19.75
C TYR A 51 1.90 -9.94 -20.08
N ARG A 52 2.68 -9.28 -19.21
CA ARG A 52 4.15 -9.15 -19.35
C ARG A 52 4.92 -10.08 -18.42
N ALA A 53 4.22 -10.91 -17.64
CA ALA A 53 4.84 -12.03 -16.98
C ALA A 53 5.19 -13.04 -18.07
N THR A 54 6.31 -12.77 -18.73
CA THR A 54 6.95 -13.62 -19.72
C THR A 54 7.04 -15.02 -19.16
N ASP A 55 6.39 -15.95 -19.85
CA ASP A 55 6.49 -17.38 -19.64
C ASP A 55 7.88 -17.85 -20.12
N TYR A 56 8.91 -17.37 -19.42
CA TYR A 56 10.28 -17.81 -19.62
C TYR A 56 10.36 -19.24 -19.11
N HIS A 57 10.30 -20.19 -20.04
CA HIS A 57 10.42 -21.61 -19.75
C HIS A 57 11.89 -21.95 -19.46
N PHE A 58 12.35 -21.67 -18.24
CA PHE A 58 13.67 -22.08 -17.80
C PHE A 58 13.81 -23.61 -17.81
N LYS A 59 14.98 -24.09 -18.23
CA LYS A 59 15.38 -25.50 -18.19
C LYS A 59 16.50 -25.68 -17.16
N GLU A 60 16.67 -26.91 -16.71
CA GLU A 60 17.80 -27.27 -15.84
C GLU A 60 19.12 -26.98 -16.56
N GLY A 61 19.96 -26.14 -15.96
CA GLY A 61 21.22 -25.66 -16.56
C GLY A 61 21.19 -24.23 -17.09
N ASP A 62 20.04 -23.55 -17.11
CA ASP A 62 19.96 -22.15 -17.55
C ASP A 62 20.60 -21.21 -16.52
N LEU A 63 21.48 -20.30 -17.01
CA LEU A 63 22.06 -19.24 -16.19
C LEU A 63 21.07 -18.08 -16.09
N ILE A 64 20.60 -17.81 -14.88
CA ILE A 64 19.58 -16.80 -14.60
C ILE A 64 20.20 -15.68 -13.77
N TRP A 65 19.99 -14.44 -14.20
CA TRP A 65 20.29 -13.26 -13.41
C TRP A 65 19.12 -12.96 -12.48
N MET A 66 19.36 -13.02 -11.18
CA MET A 66 18.38 -12.70 -10.15
C MET A 66 18.39 -11.20 -9.89
N TYR A 67 17.23 -10.55 -9.99
CA TYR A 67 17.08 -9.18 -9.54
C TYR A 67 17.21 -9.12 -8.02
N ASN A 68 18.36 -8.64 -7.55
CA ASN A 68 18.66 -8.45 -6.14
C ASN A 68 19.02 -6.98 -5.88
N PRO A 69 18.02 -6.11 -5.60
CA PRO A 69 18.27 -4.71 -5.27
C PRO A 69 18.89 -4.52 -3.88
N LYS A 70 19.33 -5.59 -3.20
CA LYS A 70 19.94 -5.50 -1.87
C LYS A 70 21.26 -4.75 -1.94
N CYS A 71 21.42 -3.90 -0.94
CA CYS A 71 22.49 -2.95 -0.86
C CYS A 71 23.57 -3.50 0.06
N ARG A 72 24.77 -3.75 -0.46
CA ARG A 72 25.93 -3.99 0.41
C ARG A 72 26.31 -2.67 1.07
N ARG A 73 26.50 -2.67 2.40
CA ARG A 73 26.96 -1.48 3.15
C ARG A 73 28.27 -0.97 2.54
N GLY A 74 28.31 0.31 2.17
CA GLY A 74 29.51 0.99 1.64
C GLY A 74 29.26 1.74 0.34
N PRO A 75 29.30 1.11 -0.85
CA PRO A 75 29.19 1.80 -2.14
C PRO A 75 27.80 2.38 -2.41
N SER A 76 27.74 3.44 -3.23
CA SER A 76 26.49 4.05 -3.68
C SER A 76 25.60 3.05 -4.44
N HIS A 77 24.30 3.00 -4.12
CA HIS A 77 23.32 2.16 -4.83
C HIS A 77 23.30 2.39 -6.35
N LYS A 78 23.68 3.58 -6.81
CA LYS A 78 23.71 3.88 -8.25
C LYS A 78 24.85 3.18 -8.99
N LEU A 79 25.89 2.76 -8.27
CA LEU A 79 27.07 2.10 -8.82
C LEU A 79 27.05 0.59 -8.56
N HIS A 80 26.11 0.09 -7.76
CA HIS A 80 25.95 -1.33 -7.49
C HIS A 80 25.01 -1.95 -8.54
N PRO A 81 25.38 -3.07 -9.19
CA PRO A 81 24.46 -3.79 -10.06
C PRO A 81 23.29 -4.34 -9.24
N ASN A 82 22.07 -4.19 -9.76
CA ASN A 82 20.85 -4.76 -9.13
C ASN A 82 20.61 -6.23 -9.53
N TRP A 83 21.53 -6.82 -10.28
CA TRP A 83 21.43 -8.17 -10.80
C TRP A 83 22.58 -8.99 -10.25
N GLU A 84 22.26 -10.13 -9.64
CA GLU A 84 23.20 -11.11 -9.10
C GLU A 84 22.96 -12.43 -9.82
N GLY A 85 24.01 -13.05 -10.35
CA GLY A 85 23.91 -14.26 -11.15
C GLY A 85 25.13 -15.17 -10.94
N PRO A 86 25.04 -16.43 -11.39
CA PRO A 86 26.14 -17.39 -11.35
C PRO A 86 27.38 -16.94 -12.13
#